data_AF-A0A8H3A9T3-F1
#
_entry.id   AF-A0A8H3A9T3-F1
#
_cell.length_a   1.000
_cell.length_b   1.000
_cell.length_c   1.000
_cell.angle_alpha   90.00
_cell.angle_beta   90.00
_cell.angle_gamma   90.00
#
_symmetry.space_group_name_H-M   'P 1'
#
loop_
_entity.id
_entity.type
_entity.pdbx_description
1 polymer ?
#
loop_
_entity_poly.entity_id
_entity_poly.type
_entity_poly.pdbx_seq_one_letter_code
_entity_poly.pdbx_strand_id
1 'polypeptide(L)'
;MRVLLLGASRNIGYSVAQRLLEKGHTCTLLLRQTDVMESDPSMTKYIRNGLVKLVCGNALVRGDVQKAWDTANSDGKVDLIFFGIGGDPSLSLTKGFVITPADVTTRSMSVLLSIVQSSTVRPRLVTISSNGLDERSHSLLPFPLKIFYSWLLRVPHEDKIGLERNVEQATSSERWLDPKNSVIVRPSLLTSGKCLADTKPDAYRIGEELTSAWTVSRADVGHFVVEKVLAEWDRWAGNAWVVSY
;
A
#
# COMPACT_ATOMS: atom_id res chain seq x y z
N MET A 1 -11.97 12.33 -6.07
CA MET A 1 -12.23 11.19 -5.18
C MET A 1 -11.87 11.57 -3.76
N ARG A 2 -12.48 10.90 -2.78
CA ARG A 2 -12.14 10.95 -1.35
C ARG A 2 -11.35 9.71 -0.99
N VAL A 3 -10.12 9.90 -0.53
CA VAL A 3 -9.16 8.81 -0.33
C VAL A 3 -8.72 8.74 1.13
N LEU A 4 -8.84 7.55 1.74
CA LEU A 4 -8.21 7.26 3.03
C LEU A 4 -6.87 6.57 2.79
N LEU A 5 -5.78 7.17 3.29
CA LEU A 5 -4.44 6.61 3.15
C LEU A 5 -3.87 6.16 4.49
N LEU A 6 -3.45 4.90 4.55
CA LEU A 6 -2.71 4.31 5.65
C LEU A 6 -1.28 4.02 5.17
N GLY A 7 -0.27 4.49 5.90
CA GLY A 7 1.14 4.34 5.51
C GLY A 7 1.63 5.37 4.47
N ALA A 8 1.07 6.59 4.50
CA ALA A 8 1.43 7.68 3.59
C ALA A 8 2.48 8.67 4.13
N SER A 9 3.12 8.38 5.26
CA SER A 9 4.10 9.30 5.87
C SER A 9 5.39 9.49 5.07
N ARG A 10 5.73 8.54 4.19
CA ARG A 10 6.96 8.54 3.37
C ARG A 10 6.83 7.56 2.20
N ASN A 11 7.85 7.51 1.35
CA ASN A 11 8.03 6.46 0.33
C ASN A 11 6.83 6.35 -0.63
N ILE A 12 6.36 5.13 -0.92
CA ILE A 12 5.30 4.86 -1.90
C ILE A 12 4.02 5.61 -1.52
N GLY A 13 3.58 5.51 -0.26
CA GLY A 13 2.34 6.13 0.17
C GLY A 13 2.37 7.65 0.12
N TYR A 14 3.53 8.26 0.38
CA TYR A 14 3.72 9.70 0.20
C TYR A 14 3.66 10.10 -1.28
N SER A 15 4.35 9.37 -2.17
CA SER A 15 4.28 9.59 -3.62
C SER A 15 2.85 9.47 -4.14
N VAL A 16 2.09 8.47 -3.68
CA VAL A 16 0.67 8.30 -4.00
C VAL A 16 -0.16 9.47 -3.49
N ALA A 17 0.05 9.92 -2.25
CA ALA A 17 -0.66 11.08 -1.69
C ALA A 17 -0.43 12.33 -2.55
N GLN A 18 0.82 12.65 -2.88
CA GLN A 18 1.17 13.82 -3.70
C GLN A 18 0.48 13.79 -5.06
N ARG A 19 0.56 12.66 -5.78
CA ARG A 19 -0.06 12.53 -7.12
C ARG A 19 -1.59 12.64 -7.07
N LEU A 20 -2.23 12.06 -6.05
CA LEU A 20 -3.68 12.19 -5.85
C LEU A 20 -4.09 13.65 -5.59
N LEU A 21 -3.30 14.37 -4.78
CA LEU A 21 -3.54 15.77 -4.45
C LEU A 21 -3.30 16.70 -5.64
N GLU A 22 -2.29 16.43 -6.47
CA GLU A 22 -2.05 17.13 -7.72
C GLU A 22 -3.22 16.99 -8.70
N LYS A 23 -3.89 15.83 -8.70
CA LYS A 23 -5.13 15.59 -9.46
C LYS A 23 -6.39 16.16 -8.78
N GLY A 24 -6.26 16.94 -7.71
CA GLY A 24 -7.36 17.61 -7.03
C GLY A 24 -8.25 16.68 -6.19
N HIS A 25 -7.75 15.52 -5.77
CA HIS A 25 -8.48 14.65 -4.85
C HIS A 25 -8.37 15.13 -3.40
N THR A 26 -9.29 14.70 -2.55
CA THR A 26 -9.23 14.94 -1.11
C THR A 26 -8.67 13.70 -0.42
N CYS A 27 -7.67 13.88 0.43
CA CYS A 27 -6.96 12.81 1.10
C CYS A 27 -7.07 12.95 2.63
N THR A 28 -7.44 11.86 3.30
CA THR A 28 -7.33 11.73 4.76
C THR A 28 -6.17 10.78 5.06
N LEU A 29 -5.19 11.24 5.84
CA LEU A 29 -3.97 10.49 6.14
C LEU A 29 -4.00 10.05 7.60
N LEU A 30 -3.98 8.75 7.86
CA LEU A 30 -3.72 8.20 9.20
C LEU A 30 -2.21 8.14 9.42
N LEU A 31 -1.72 8.93 10.37
CA LEU A 31 -0.30 9.13 10.65
C LEU A 31 -0.01 8.93 12.13
N ARG A 32 1.12 8.31 12.47
CA ARG A 32 1.56 8.22 13.87
C ARG A 32 1.96 9.59 14.45
N GLN A 33 2.47 10.46 13.59
CA GLN A 33 2.88 11.82 13.91
C GLN A 33 2.49 12.69 12.71
N THR A 34 1.76 13.79 12.93
CA THR A 34 1.25 14.66 11.85
C THR A 34 2.25 15.71 11.42
N ASP A 35 3.21 16.04 12.28
CA ASP A 35 4.30 16.99 12.08
C ASP A 35 5.09 16.71 10.80
N VAL A 36 5.26 15.44 10.43
CA VAL A 36 5.92 15.02 9.17
C VAL A 36 5.22 15.55 7.92
N MET A 37 3.92 15.84 7.98
CA MET A 37 3.17 16.46 6.88
C MET A 37 3.00 17.97 7.10
N GLU A 38 2.85 18.41 8.34
CA GLU A 38 2.67 19.84 8.67
C GLU A 38 3.94 20.65 8.37
N SER A 39 5.11 20.05 8.57
CA SER A 39 6.41 20.65 8.27
C SER A 39 6.84 20.49 6.81
N ASP A 40 6.11 19.74 6.00
CA ASP A 40 6.44 19.51 4.59
C ASP A 40 5.96 20.68 3.71
N PRO A 41 6.88 21.44 3.07
CA PRO A 41 6.51 22.55 2.20
C PRO A 41 5.63 22.13 1.01
N SER A 42 5.79 20.90 0.51
CA SER A 42 5.00 20.39 -0.61
C SER A 42 3.54 20.11 -0.23
N MET A 43 3.28 19.84 1.05
CA MET A 43 1.95 19.54 1.59
C MET A 43 1.20 20.79 2.06
N THR A 44 1.93 21.87 2.38
CA THR A 44 1.40 23.11 2.96
C THR A 44 0.19 23.66 2.18
N LYS A 45 0.27 23.73 0.84
CA LYS A 45 -0.82 24.26 0.01
C LYS A 45 -2.08 23.38 0.09
N TYR A 46 -1.92 22.06 0.17
CA TYR A 46 -3.05 21.13 0.21
C TYR A 46 -3.72 21.11 1.57
N ILE A 47 -2.93 21.23 2.66
CA ILE A 47 -3.45 21.37 4.02
C ILE A 47 -4.26 22.68 4.14
N ARG A 48 -3.69 23.80 3.71
CA ARG A 48 -4.36 25.12 3.76
C ARG A 48 -5.67 25.13 2.98
N ASN A 49 -5.70 24.48 1.82
CA ASN A 49 -6.87 24.42 0.96
C ASN A 49 -7.89 23.35 1.41
N GLY A 50 -7.65 22.65 2.52
CA GLY A 50 -8.55 21.61 3.03
C GLY A 50 -8.61 20.33 2.18
N LEU A 51 -7.66 20.16 1.25
CA LEU A 51 -7.55 18.94 0.42
C LEU A 51 -6.90 17.78 1.18
N VAL A 52 -6.19 18.07 2.28
CA VAL A 52 -5.57 17.07 3.15
C VAL A 52 -6.11 17.19 4.56
N LYS A 53 -6.62 16.08 5.10
CA LYS A 53 -6.96 15.93 6.51
C LYS A 53 -5.94 15.02 7.18
N LEU A 54 -5.32 15.50 8.25
CA LEU A 54 -4.34 14.74 9.01
C LEU A 54 -5.00 14.16 10.25
N VAL A 55 -4.88 12.84 10.44
CA VAL A 55 -5.41 12.15 11.61
C VAL A 55 -4.25 11.48 12.33
N CYS A 56 -3.92 11.99 13.52
CA CYS A 56 -2.96 11.35 14.40
C CYS A 56 -3.54 10.04 14.97
N GLY A 57 -2.81 8.94 14.84
CA GLY A 57 -3.21 7.64 15.36
C GLY A 57 -2.36 6.46 14.88
N ASN A 58 -2.64 5.28 15.42
CA ASN A 58 -1.96 4.04 15.12
C ASN A 58 -2.90 3.05 14.42
N ALA A 59 -2.50 2.51 13.27
CA ALA A 59 -3.30 1.55 12.51
C ALA A 59 -3.50 0.19 13.19
N LEU A 60 -2.82 -0.08 14.31
CA LEU A 60 -3.06 -1.24 15.16
C LEU A 60 -4.17 -1.01 16.19
N VAL A 61 -4.64 0.23 16.35
CA VAL A 61 -5.64 0.62 17.34
C VAL A 61 -6.95 0.88 16.60
N ARG A 62 -7.98 0.08 16.90
CA ARG A 62 -9.29 0.18 16.23
C ARG A 62 -9.91 1.58 16.33
N GLY A 63 -9.83 2.22 17.49
CA GLY A 63 -10.35 3.57 17.71
C GLY A 63 -9.71 4.62 16.80
N ASP A 64 -8.40 4.52 16.57
CA ASP A 64 -7.66 5.45 15.71
C ASP A 64 -8.02 5.26 14.24
N VAL A 65 -8.14 4.00 13.78
CA VAL A 65 -8.58 3.70 12.42
C VAL A 65 -10.03 4.11 12.21
N GLN A 66 -10.90 3.93 13.21
CA GLN A 66 -12.30 4.38 13.17
C GLN A 66 -12.36 5.91 13.05
N LYS A 67 -11.58 6.64 13.86
CA LYS A 67 -11.49 8.10 13.77
C LYS A 67 -11.04 8.56 12.37
N ALA A 68 -10.05 7.90 11.78
CA ALA A 68 -9.60 8.21 10.42
C ALA A 68 -10.66 7.91 9.37
N TRP A 69 -11.35 6.78 9.51
CA TRP A 69 -12.49 6.38 8.67
C TRP A 69 -13.63 7.41 8.73
N ASP A 70 -14.04 7.82 9.92
CA ASP A 70 -15.11 8.80 10.12
C ASP A 70 -14.72 10.16 9.56
N THR A 71 -13.46 10.59 9.79
CA THR A 71 -12.90 11.84 9.22
C THR A 71 -12.88 11.82 7.69
N ALA A 72 -12.57 10.67 7.09
CA ALA A 72 -12.58 10.50 5.64
C ALA A 72 -14.00 10.49 5.05
N ASN A 73 -15.01 10.08 5.85
CA ASN A 73 -16.41 10.07 5.45
C ASN A 73 -17.19 11.37 5.79
N SER A 74 -16.60 12.31 6.54
CA SER A 74 -17.32 13.46 7.10
C SER A 74 -17.98 14.36 6.06
N ASP A 75 -17.40 14.47 4.88
CA ASP A 75 -17.88 15.36 3.80
C ASP A 75 -18.40 14.57 2.60
N GLY A 76 -18.58 13.25 2.76
CA GLY A 76 -19.01 12.33 1.70
C GLY A 76 -18.30 10.99 1.78
N LYS A 77 -18.84 10.01 1.05
CA LYS A 77 -18.36 8.62 1.10
C LYS A 77 -16.92 8.51 0.60
N VAL A 78 -16.11 7.70 1.29
CA VAL A 78 -14.78 7.32 0.82
C VAL A 78 -14.91 6.49 -0.47
N ASP A 79 -14.14 6.86 -1.49
CA ASP A 79 -14.11 6.16 -2.79
C ASP A 79 -12.98 5.12 -2.85
N LEU A 80 -11.88 5.41 -2.17
CA LEU A 80 -10.64 4.64 -2.23
C LEU A 80 -9.97 4.57 -0.85
N ILE A 81 -9.49 3.38 -0.50
CA ILE A 81 -8.53 3.16 0.56
C ILE A 81 -7.20 2.77 -0.07
N PHE A 82 -6.14 3.47 0.29
CA PHE A 82 -4.77 3.06 -0.01
C PHE A 82 -4.13 2.50 1.26
N PHE A 83 -3.71 1.24 1.21
CA PHE A 83 -2.99 0.56 2.29
C PHE A 83 -1.53 0.34 1.90
N GLY A 84 -0.67 1.24 2.36
CA GLY A 84 0.78 1.21 2.14
C GLY A 84 1.59 0.98 3.41
N ILE A 85 0.99 0.42 4.47
CA ILE A 85 1.70 0.17 5.73
C ILE A 85 2.82 -0.86 5.49
N GLY A 86 3.98 -0.57 6.05
CA GLY A 86 5.11 -1.47 6.18
C GLY A 86 5.83 -1.22 7.51
N GLY A 87 6.62 -2.20 7.96
CA GLY A 87 7.48 -2.06 9.12
C GLY A 87 8.83 -1.40 8.77
N ASP A 88 9.46 -0.78 9.75
CA ASP A 88 10.88 -0.42 9.68
C ASP A 88 11.71 -1.66 10.03
N PRO A 89 12.44 -2.25 9.07
CA PRO A 89 13.20 -3.47 9.33
C PRO A 89 14.44 -3.15 10.16
N SER A 90 14.74 -4.01 11.13
CA SER A 90 16.02 -4.06 11.83
C SER A 90 16.68 -5.43 11.63
N LEU A 91 18.01 -5.48 11.62
CA LEU A 91 18.74 -6.73 11.36
C LEU A 91 18.92 -7.54 12.65
N SER A 92 18.54 -8.81 12.59
CA SER A 92 18.80 -9.82 13.61
C SER A 92 19.77 -10.87 13.06
N LEU A 93 20.82 -11.18 13.82
CA LEU A 93 21.85 -12.14 13.41
C LEU A 93 21.30 -13.56 13.15
N THR A 94 20.21 -13.94 13.82
CA THR A 94 19.61 -15.29 13.70
C THR A 94 18.32 -15.30 12.89
N LYS A 95 17.63 -14.16 12.76
CA LYS A 95 16.30 -14.07 12.15
C LYS A 95 16.26 -13.23 10.86
N GLY A 96 17.39 -12.69 10.41
CA GLY A 96 17.43 -11.77 9.29
C GLY A 96 16.76 -10.44 9.61
N PHE A 97 16.08 -9.82 8.64
CA PHE A 97 15.30 -8.61 8.91
C PHE A 97 14.05 -8.93 9.73
N VAL A 98 13.86 -8.19 10.80
CA VAL A 98 12.67 -8.26 11.66
C VAL A 98 11.97 -6.90 11.68
N ILE A 99 10.65 -6.94 11.85
CA ILE A 99 9.80 -5.75 12.01
C ILE A 99 9.08 -5.86 13.36
N THR A 100 8.82 -4.72 13.99
CA THR A 100 8.13 -4.68 15.29
C THR A 100 6.87 -3.80 15.21
N PRO A 101 5.67 -4.35 15.48
CA PRO A 101 5.41 -5.77 15.72
C PRO A 101 5.61 -6.62 14.45
N ALA A 102 5.84 -7.92 14.62
CA ALA A 102 6.14 -8.84 13.52
C ALA A 102 4.98 -9.00 12.53
N ASP A 103 3.75 -8.73 12.96
CA ASP A 103 2.50 -8.87 12.20
C ASP A 103 1.83 -7.51 11.92
N VAL A 104 2.62 -6.43 11.84
CA VAL A 104 2.09 -5.05 11.75
C VAL A 104 1.14 -4.86 10.58
N THR A 105 1.45 -5.41 9.41
CA THR A 105 0.61 -5.23 8.21
C THR A 105 -0.61 -6.13 8.22
N THR A 106 -0.46 -7.38 8.68
CA THR A 106 -1.57 -8.31 8.90
C THR A 106 -2.59 -7.73 9.85
N ARG A 107 -2.14 -7.32 11.05
CA ARG A 107 -3.03 -6.84 12.11
C ARG A 107 -3.69 -5.52 11.72
N SER A 108 -2.96 -4.58 11.14
CA SER A 108 -3.55 -3.31 10.68
C SER A 108 -4.58 -3.50 9.56
N MET A 109 -4.36 -4.43 8.64
CA MET A 109 -5.37 -4.74 7.61
C MET A 109 -6.62 -5.37 8.23
N SER A 110 -6.46 -6.29 9.18
CA SER A 110 -7.60 -6.90 9.90
C SER A 110 -8.44 -5.83 10.62
N VAL A 111 -7.80 -4.89 11.31
CA VAL A 111 -8.48 -3.76 11.96
C VAL A 111 -9.25 -2.92 10.94
N LEU A 112 -8.60 -2.53 9.84
CA LEU A 112 -9.21 -1.74 8.77
C LEU A 112 -10.44 -2.45 8.19
N LEU A 113 -10.30 -3.70 7.77
CA LEU A 113 -11.37 -4.48 7.17
C LEU A 113 -12.56 -4.65 8.14
N SER A 114 -12.32 -4.82 9.44
CA SER A 114 -13.40 -4.91 10.45
C SER A 114 -14.26 -3.65 10.52
N ILE A 115 -13.65 -2.47 10.31
CA ILE A 115 -14.34 -1.17 10.31
C ILE A 115 -15.13 -1.01 9.01
N VAL A 116 -14.51 -1.31 7.86
CA VAL A 116 -15.17 -1.21 6.55
C VAL A 116 -16.35 -2.19 6.46
N GLN A 117 -16.19 -3.42 6.96
CA GLN A 117 -17.25 -4.43 6.98
C GLN A 117 -18.49 -3.96 7.77
N SER A 118 -18.26 -3.26 8.88
CA SER A 118 -19.31 -2.71 9.74
C SER A 118 -19.97 -1.45 9.15
N SER A 119 -19.40 -0.87 8.09
CA SER A 119 -19.95 0.28 7.37
C SER A 119 -20.90 -0.17 6.25
N THR A 120 -21.68 0.76 5.71
CA THR A 120 -22.43 0.59 4.45
C THR A 120 -21.64 1.08 3.23
N VAL A 121 -20.50 1.76 3.43
CA VAL A 121 -19.62 2.23 2.35
C VAL A 121 -18.69 1.09 1.92
N ARG A 122 -18.53 0.91 0.61
CA ARG A 122 -17.67 -0.12 0.00
C ARG A 122 -16.67 0.55 -0.95
N PRO A 123 -15.60 1.16 -0.42
CA PRO A 123 -14.59 1.80 -1.24
C PRO A 123 -13.74 0.76 -1.97
N ARG A 124 -13.07 1.20 -3.03
CA ARG A 124 -11.98 0.45 -3.65
C ARG A 124 -10.79 0.35 -2.70
N LEU A 125 -10.03 -0.74 -2.75
CA LEU A 125 -8.88 -1.00 -1.90
C LEU A 125 -7.64 -1.27 -2.76
N VAL A 126 -6.60 -0.46 -2.62
CA VAL A 126 -5.27 -0.74 -3.16
C VAL A 126 -4.35 -1.12 -2.00
N THR A 127 -3.74 -2.31 -2.08
CA THR A 127 -2.86 -2.84 -1.04
C THR A 127 -1.44 -3.04 -1.57
N ILE A 128 -0.46 -2.42 -0.90
CA ILE A 128 0.96 -2.64 -1.20
C ILE A 128 1.46 -3.86 -0.41
N SER A 129 1.80 -4.91 -1.13
CA SER A 129 2.36 -6.15 -0.61
C SER A 129 3.85 -6.29 -0.99
N SER A 130 4.29 -7.48 -1.40
CA SER A 130 5.65 -7.78 -1.85
C SER A 130 5.65 -8.87 -2.91
N ASN A 131 6.64 -8.89 -3.79
CA ASN A 131 6.89 -10.02 -4.68
C ASN A 131 7.61 -11.17 -3.95
N GLY A 132 7.46 -12.40 -4.44
CA GLY A 132 8.17 -13.59 -3.93
C GLY A 132 7.60 -14.16 -2.62
N LEU A 133 6.30 -14.02 -2.39
CA LEU A 133 5.61 -14.50 -1.19
C LEU A 133 5.20 -15.98 -1.25
N ASP A 134 4.87 -16.50 -2.43
CA ASP A 134 4.54 -17.91 -2.66
C ASP A 134 5.68 -18.66 -3.37
N GLU A 135 5.67 -20.00 -3.31
CA GLU A 135 6.72 -20.85 -3.90
C GLU A 135 6.95 -20.57 -5.38
N ARG A 136 5.87 -20.32 -6.15
CA ARG A 136 5.95 -20.09 -7.59
C ARG A 136 6.61 -18.74 -7.86
N SER A 137 6.12 -17.66 -7.25
CA SER A 137 6.75 -16.34 -7.37
C SER A 137 8.20 -16.34 -6.88
N HIS A 138 8.51 -17.06 -5.78
CA HIS A 138 9.87 -17.19 -5.25
C HIS A 138 10.78 -17.94 -6.23
N SER A 139 10.27 -18.95 -6.94
CA SER A 139 11.01 -19.70 -7.95
C SER A 139 11.39 -18.85 -9.17
N LEU A 140 10.65 -17.77 -9.45
CA LEU A 140 10.90 -16.84 -10.56
C LEU A 140 11.92 -15.75 -10.21
N LEU A 141 12.30 -15.62 -8.94
CA LEU A 141 13.34 -14.70 -8.52
C LEU A 141 14.71 -15.11 -9.07
N PRO A 142 15.60 -14.17 -9.34
CA PRO A 142 17.00 -14.46 -9.64
C PRO A 142 17.68 -15.29 -8.55
N PHE A 143 18.54 -16.24 -8.93
CA PHE A 143 19.12 -17.22 -8.00
C PHE A 143 19.81 -16.61 -6.75
N PRO A 144 20.63 -15.54 -6.83
CA PRO A 144 21.21 -14.92 -5.65
C PRO A 144 20.15 -14.31 -4.72
N LEU A 145 19.05 -13.79 -5.27
CA LEU A 145 17.96 -13.23 -4.48
C LEU A 145 17.16 -14.32 -3.76
N LYS A 146 17.04 -15.54 -4.29
CA LYS A 146 16.32 -16.63 -3.61
C LYS A 146 16.93 -16.96 -2.24
N ILE A 147 18.25 -17.12 -2.19
CA ILE A 147 18.99 -17.44 -0.95
C ILE A 147 18.88 -16.29 0.04
N PHE A 148 19.00 -15.05 -0.45
CA PHE A 148 18.86 -13.86 0.38
C PHE A 148 17.43 -13.68 0.91
N TYR A 149 16.41 -13.89 0.08
CA TYR A 149 15.00 -13.66 0.42
C TYR A 149 14.46 -14.70 1.39
N SER A 150 14.80 -15.98 1.22
CA SER A 150 14.24 -17.07 2.03
C SER A 150 14.66 -17.02 3.50
N TRP A 151 15.88 -16.55 3.79
CA TRP A 151 16.34 -16.36 5.17
C TRP A 151 16.14 -14.93 5.67
N LEU A 152 16.53 -13.91 4.88
CA LEU A 152 16.60 -12.54 5.38
C LEU A 152 15.23 -11.85 5.46
N LEU A 153 14.28 -12.22 4.60
CA LEU A 153 12.98 -11.56 4.52
C LEU A 153 11.83 -12.41 5.06
N ARG A 154 12.13 -13.53 5.74
CA ARG A 154 11.13 -14.48 6.23
C ARG A 154 10.03 -13.80 7.06
N VAL A 155 10.41 -13.06 8.11
CA VAL A 155 9.45 -12.42 9.02
C VAL A 155 8.59 -11.36 8.29
N PRO A 156 9.18 -10.41 7.54
CA PRO A 156 8.39 -9.49 6.71
C PRO A 156 7.48 -10.18 5.69
N HIS A 157 7.93 -11.29 5.08
CA HIS A 157 7.13 -12.04 4.11
C HIS A 157 5.97 -12.77 4.77
N GLU A 158 6.17 -13.39 5.94
CA GLU A 158 5.08 -13.99 6.73
C GLU A 158 3.98 -12.97 7.05
N ASP A 159 4.36 -11.74 7.42
CA ASP A 159 3.41 -10.66 7.65
C ASP A 159 2.69 -10.21 6.35
N LYS A 160 3.40 -10.11 5.22
CA LYS A 160 2.79 -9.78 3.94
C LYS A 160 1.86 -10.88 3.42
N ILE A 161 2.13 -12.15 3.72
CA ILE A 161 1.23 -13.27 3.44
C ILE A 161 -0.04 -13.13 4.30
N GLY A 162 0.08 -12.81 5.58
CA GLY A 162 -1.08 -12.56 6.44
C GLY A 162 -1.92 -11.37 5.98
N LEU A 163 -1.28 -10.30 5.51
CA LEU A 163 -1.92 -9.16 4.87
C LEU A 163 -2.75 -9.57 3.64
N GLU A 164 -2.16 -10.31 2.70
CA GLU A 164 -2.87 -10.74 1.49
C GLU A 164 -4.03 -11.70 1.81
N ARG A 165 -3.82 -12.65 2.73
CA ARG A 165 -4.88 -13.56 3.20
C ARG A 165 -6.08 -12.80 3.77
N ASN A 166 -5.87 -11.70 4.49
CA ASN A 166 -6.97 -10.87 4.99
C ASN A 166 -7.77 -10.25 3.85
N VAL A 167 -7.10 -9.78 2.79
CA VAL A 167 -7.76 -9.21 1.60
C VAL A 167 -8.52 -10.30 0.85
N GLU A 168 -7.90 -11.45 0.60
CA GLU A 168 -8.53 -12.62 -0.04
C GLU A 168 -9.77 -13.09 0.72
N GLN A 169 -9.69 -13.17 2.06
CA GLN A 169 -10.82 -13.55 2.92
C GLN A 169 -11.95 -12.51 2.96
N ALA A 170 -11.66 -11.23 2.70
CA ALA A 170 -12.69 -10.21 2.59
C ALA A 170 -13.36 -10.22 1.22
N THR A 171 -12.62 -10.65 0.19
CA THR A 171 -13.00 -10.57 -1.22
C THR A 171 -13.49 -11.87 -1.85
N SER A 172 -13.44 -13.01 -1.14
CA SER A 172 -13.94 -14.26 -1.72
C SER A 172 -15.43 -14.17 -2.07
N SER A 173 -15.89 -14.96 -3.05
CA SER A 173 -17.23 -14.83 -3.68
C SER A 173 -18.43 -14.91 -2.74
N GLU A 174 -18.24 -15.38 -1.50
CA GLU A 174 -19.27 -15.48 -0.46
C GLU A 174 -19.13 -14.39 0.63
N ARG A 175 -18.24 -13.43 0.43
CA ARG A 175 -17.85 -12.43 1.43
C ARG A 175 -18.38 -11.05 1.08
N TRP A 176 -18.13 -10.11 1.98
CA TRP A 176 -18.83 -8.83 2.04
C TRP A 176 -18.24 -7.74 1.13
N LEU A 177 -17.07 -8.00 0.53
CA LEU A 177 -16.41 -7.11 -0.43
C LEU A 177 -16.31 -7.80 -1.79
N ASP A 178 -16.71 -7.12 -2.86
CA ASP A 178 -16.53 -7.63 -4.23
C ASP A 178 -15.02 -7.81 -4.53
N PRO A 179 -14.57 -8.94 -5.11
CA PRO A 179 -13.20 -9.08 -5.58
C PRO A 179 -12.70 -7.91 -6.44
N LYS A 180 -13.57 -7.37 -7.30
CA LYS A 180 -13.27 -6.22 -8.17
C LYS A 180 -13.14 -4.90 -7.42
N ASN A 181 -13.42 -4.86 -6.12
CA ASN A 181 -13.12 -3.71 -5.26
C ASN A 181 -11.69 -3.73 -4.72
N SER A 182 -10.83 -4.67 -5.10
CA SER A 182 -9.46 -4.75 -4.61
C SER A 182 -8.42 -4.86 -5.72
N VAL A 183 -7.24 -4.29 -5.48
CA VAL A 183 -6.01 -4.51 -6.25
C VAL A 183 -4.84 -4.70 -5.29
N ILE A 184 -4.06 -5.77 -5.47
CA ILE A 184 -2.83 -6.01 -4.71
C ILE A 184 -1.64 -5.66 -5.61
N VAL A 185 -0.71 -4.86 -5.09
CA VAL A 185 0.53 -4.49 -5.79
C VAL A 185 1.71 -5.17 -5.09
N ARG A 186 2.45 -6.00 -5.82
CA ARG A 186 3.59 -6.79 -5.36
C ARG A 186 4.90 -6.22 -5.95
N PRO A 187 5.43 -5.13 -5.40
CA PRO A 187 6.69 -4.57 -5.92
C PRO A 187 7.86 -5.54 -5.72
N SER A 188 8.83 -5.47 -6.63
CA SER A 188 10.15 -6.09 -6.46
C SER A 188 10.98 -5.34 -5.42
N LEU A 189 12.27 -5.68 -5.26
CA LEU A 189 13.13 -5.03 -4.26
C LEU A 189 13.10 -3.50 -4.41
N LEU A 190 12.64 -2.82 -3.36
CA LEU A 190 12.37 -1.40 -3.40
C LEU A 190 13.66 -0.58 -3.34
N THR A 191 13.85 0.27 -4.35
CA THR A 191 14.93 1.26 -4.41
C THR A 191 14.40 2.67 -4.20
N SER A 192 15.30 3.60 -3.88
CA SER A 192 15.00 5.03 -3.86
C SER A 192 15.56 5.67 -5.12
N GLY A 193 14.87 6.68 -5.64
CA GLY A 193 15.27 7.36 -6.87
C GLY A 193 14.13 8.18 -7.45
N LYS A 194 14.42 8.85 -8.56
CA LYS A 194 13.40 9.55 -9.36
C LYS A 194 12.41 8.54 -9.93
N CYS A 195 11.18 8.99 -10.17
CA CYS A 195 10.22 8.23 -10.96
C CYS A 195 10.68 8.23 -12.41
N LEU A 196 11.11 7.08 -12.91
CA LEU A 196 11.52 6.95 -14.30
C LEU A 196 10.33 7.11 -15.24
N ALA A 197 9.14 6.67 -14.80
CA ALA A 197 7.92 6.70 -15.59
C ALA A 197 7.42 8.10 -15.95
N ASP A 198 7.78 9.13 -15.18
CA ASP A 198 7.49 10.53 -15.53
C ASP A 198 8.23 10.98 -16.81
N THR A 199 9.29 10.27 -17.20
CA THR A 199 10.12 10.61 -18.39
C THR A 199 10.15 9.52 -19.45
N LYS A 200 9.76 8.28 -19.10
CA LYS A 200 9.81 7.10 -19.96
C LYS A 200 8.51 6.29 -19.82
N PRO A 201 7.65 6.21 -20.85
CA PRO A 201 6.35 5.52 -20.78
C PRO A 201 6.42 4.06 -20.32
N ASP A 202 7.46 3.32 -20.72
CA ASP A 202 7.70 1.92 -20.37
C ASP A 202 8.90 1.78 -19.42
N ALA A 203 8.88 2.59 -18.35
CA ALA A 203 9.93 2.57 -17.34
C ALA A 203 9.97 1.28 -16.51
N TYR A 204 8.86 0.57 -16.37
CA TYR A 204 8.73 -0.65 -15.58
C TYR A 204 7.78 -1.66 -16.25
N ARG A 205 8.03 -2.93 -15.97
CA ARG A 205 7.24 -4.11 -16.36
C ARG A 205 6.16 -4.40 -15.31
N ILE A 206 5.04 -4.94 -15.77
CA ILE A 206 3.89 -5.31 -14.95
C ILE A 206 3.39 -6.68 -15.40
N GLY A 207 3.05 -7.55 -14.47
CA GLY A 207 2.42 -8.84 -14.75
C GLY A 207 1.97 -9.51 -13.47
N GLU A 208 1.02 -10.45 -13.54
CA GLU A 208 0.64 -11.28 -12.39
C GLU A 208 1.84 -12.08 -11.86
N GLU A 209 2.70 -12.49 -12.79
CA GLU A 209 4.01 -13.09 -12.53
C GLU A 209 5.06 -12.47 -13.46
N LEU A 210 6.27 -12.24 -12.96
CA LEU A 210 7.39 -11.73 -13.75
C LEU A 210 8.66 -12.54 -13.47
N THR A 211 9.33 -12.96 -14.55
CA THR A 211 10.70 -13.47 -14.51
C THR A 211 11.71 -12.33 -14.42
N SER A 212 12.81 -12.59 -13.71
CA SER A 212 13.92 -11.64 -13.55
C SER A 212 13.49 -10.30 -12.93
N ALA A 213 12.55 -10.35 -11.99
CA ALA A 213 12.02 -9.18 -11.29
C ALA A 213 12.99 -8.75 -10.16
N TRP A 214 13.94 -7.86 -10.48
CA TRP A 214 15.01 -7.49 -9.55
C TRP A 214 14.62 -6.36 -8.61
N THR A 215 14.34 -5.18 -9.16
CA THR A 215 14.15 -3.95 -8.39
C THR A 215 13.10 -3.08 -9.02
N VAL A 216 12.55 -2.15 -8.23
CA VAL A 216 11.70 -1.06 -8.72
C VAL A 216 11.83 0.12 -7.76
N SER A 217 11.75 1.36 -8.25
CA SER A 217 11.77 2.52 -7.36
C SER A 217 10.43 2.67 -6.63
N ARG A 218 10.48 3.14 -5.39
CA ARG A 218 9.26 3.50 -4.63
C ARG A 218 8.42 4.55 -5.36
N ALA A 219 9.07 5.44 -6.10
CA ALA A 219 8.40 6.48 -6.87
C ALA A 219 7.62 5.90 -8.06
N ASP A 220 8.20 4.95 -8.80
CA ASP A 220 7.53 4.26 -9.92
C ASP A 220 6.37 3.35 -9.45
N VAL A 221 6.46 2.75 -8.26
CA VAL A 221 5.30 2.05 -7.67
C VAL A 221 4.16 3.01 -7.38
N GLY A 222 4.46 4.20 -6.85
CA GLY A 222 3.45 5.25 -6.64
C GLY A 222 2.83 5.74 -7.96
N HIS A 223 3.66 5.91 -9.00
CA HIS A 223 3.19 6.19 -10.36
C HIS A 223 2.27 5.09 -10.88
N PHE A 224 2.66 3.81 -10.76
CA PHE A 224 1.81 2.69 -11.18
C PHE A 224 0.43 2.71 -10.52
N VAL A 225 0.39 2.93 -9.20
CA VAL A 225 -0.88 3.02 -8.47
C VAL A 225 -1.75 4.14 -9.04
N VAL A 226 -1.25 5.36 -9.15
CA VAL A 226 -2.10 6.51 -9.49
C VAL A 226 -2.37 6.64 -10.98
N GLU A 227 -1.35 6.49 -11.82
CA GLU A 227 -1.42 6.76 -13.26
C GLU A 227 -1.88 5.55 -14.08
N LYS A 228 -1.77 4.33 -13.56
CA LYS A 228 -2.25 3.11 -14.26
C LYS A 228 -3.42 2.47 -13.53
N VAL A 229 -3.25 2.06 -12.26
CA VAL A 229 -4.28 1.32 -11.53
C VAL A 229 -5.56 2.13 -11.36
N LEU A 230 -5.44 3.37 -10.87
CA LEU A 230 -6.63 4.20 -10.65
C LEU A 230 -7.24 4.77 -11.93
N ALA A 231 -6.44 4.94 -12.99
CA ALA A 231 -6.89 5.43 -14.29
C ALA A 231 -7.71 4.39 -15.06
N GLU A 232 -7.34 3.11 -14.97
CA GLU A 232 -7.98 1.99 -15.68
C GLU A 232 -8.43 0.89 -14.69
N TRP A 233 -9.18 1.24 -13.64
CA TRP A 233 -9.49 0.32 -12.53
C TRP A 233 -9.91 -1.09 -12.95
N ASP A 234 -10.87 -1.21 -13.88
CA ASP A 234 -11.45 -2.49 -14.30
C ASP A 234 -10.44 -3.44 -14.93
N ARG A 235 -9.32 -2.92 -15.46
CA ARG A 235 -8.22 -3.71 -16.01
C ARG A 235 -7.42 -4.43 -14.92
N TRP A 236 -7.30 -3.81 -13.74
CA TRP A 236 -6.40 -4.26 -12.68
C TRP A 236 -7.13 -4.94 -11.52
N ALA A 237 -8.40 -4.59 -11.34
CA ALA A 237 -9.28 -5.06 -10.28
C ALA A 237 -9.34 -6.59 -10.16
N GLY A 238 -9.39 -7.09 -8.92
CA GLY A 238 -9.53 -8.51 -8.59
C GLY A 238 -8.24 -9.32 -8.64
N ASN A 239 -7.10 -8.70 -8.96
CA ASN A 239 -5.83 -9.41 -9.16
C ASN A 239 -4.67 -8.80 -8.37
N ALA A 240 -3.59 -9.59 -8.26
CA ALA A 240 -2.31 -9.17 -7.71
C ALA A 240 -1.29 -8.95 -8.83
N TRP A 241 -0.60 -7.81 -8.82
CA TRP A 241 0.29 -7.40 -9.90
C TRP A 241 1.70 -7.15 -9.40
N VAL A 242 2.66 -7.86 -10.00
CA VAL A 242 4.09 -7.63 -9.79
C VAL A 242 4.54 -6.41 -10.60
N VAL A 243 5.31 -5.53 -9.95
CA VAL A 243 5.92 -4.36 -10.59
C VAL A 243 7.45 -4.45 -10.42
N SER A 244 8.16 -4.38 -11.55
CA SER A 244 9.63 -4.49 -11.60
C SER A 244 10.19 -3.76 -12.81
N TYR A 245 11.49 -3.50 -12.85
CA TYR A 245 12.18 -3.12 -14.08
C TYR A 245 12.38 -4.30 -15.04
#